data_AF-A0A2K6KVT6-F1
#
_entry.id   AF-A0A2K6KVT6-F1
#
_cell.length_a   1.000
_cell.length_b   1.000
_cell.length_c   1.000
_cell.angle_alpha   90.00
_cell.angle_beta   90.00
_cell.angle_gamma   90.00
#
_symmetry.space_group_name_H-M   'P 1'
#
loop_
_entity.id
_entity.type
_entity.pdbx_description
1 polymer ?
#
loop_
_entity_poly.entity_id
_entity_poly.type
_entity_poly.pdbx_seq_one_letter_code
_entity_poly.pdbx_strand_id
1 'polypeptide(L)'
;LVLNRDQRISWPENSFDLVSRELYAHSIRKLQAHVLFIKAVHGYFDVRRESYSDKESLSFMIHTLKSTLKERFQFVEIPGNHYVHMSEPQHVASIISSFLQRKHTLTAL
;
A
#
# COMPACT_ATOMS: atom_id res chain seq x y z
N LEU A 1 -6.68 23.29 9.61
CA LEU A 1 -7.32 22.83 8.37
C LEU A 1 -7.84 21.41 8.59
N VAL A 2 -9.16 21.24 8.73
CA VAL A 2 -9.79 19.92 8.74
C VAL A 2 -9.81 19.46 7.29
N LEU A 3 -8.79 18.72 6.88
CA LEU A 3 -8.70 18.21 5.52
C LEU A 3 -9.82 17.19 5.32
N ASN A 4 -10.59 17.45 4.26
CA ASN A 4 -11.79 16.75 3.84
C ASN A 4 -11.56 15.23 3.91
N ARG A 5 -12.23 14.54 4.83
CA ARG A 5 -12.26 13.07 4.85
C ARG A 5 -12.79 12.66 3.49
N ASP A 6 -12.00 11.96 2.68
CA ASP A 6 -12.56 11.33 1.47
C ASP A 6 -13.51 10.22 1.92
N GLN A 7 -14.75 10.59 2.23
CA GLN A 7 -15.79 9.70 2.72
C GLN A 7 -16.09 8.58 1.73
N ARG A 8 -15.67 8.72 0.46
CA ARG A 8 -15.80 7.69 -0.56
C ARG A 8 -15.02 6.44 -0.24
N ILE A 9 -13.88 6.51 0.47
CA ILE A 9 -13.16 5.31 0.96
C ILE A 9 -14.04 4.46 1.88
N SER A 10 -14.97 5.09 2.57
CA SER A 10 -15.89 4.41 3.48
C SER A 10 -17.09 3.80 2.74
N TRP A 11 -17.27 4.06 1.45
CA TRP A 11 -18.37 3.45 0.70
C TRP A 11 -18.12 1.94 0.53
N PRO A 12 -19.14 1.07 0.71
CA PRO A 12 -18.98 -0.38 0.57
C PRO A 12 -18.37 -0.82 -0.76
N GLU A 13 -18.62 -0.07 -1.83
CA GLU A 13 -18.09 -0.32 -3.16
C GLU A 13 -16.58 -0.07 -3.27
N ASN A 14 -16.04 0.75 -2.37
CA ASN A 14 -14.62 1.08 -2.27
C ASN A 14 -13.95 0.38 -1.06
N SER A 15 -14.70 -0.41 -0.28
CA SER A 15 -14.14 -1.17 0.83
C SER A 15 -13.51 -2.46 0.33
N PHE A 16 -12.40 -2.86 0.97
CA PHE A 16 -11.68 -4.08 0.63
C PHE A 16 -12.48 -5.36 0.96
N ASP A 17 -13.62 -5.22 1.63
CA ASP A 17 -14.45 -6.32 2.14
C ASP A 17 -15.05 -7.19 1.02
N LEU A 18 -15.04 -6.72 -0.22
CA LEU A 18 -15.60 -7.43 -1.38
C LEU A 18 -14.59 -8.36 -2.09
N VAL A 19 -13.32 -8.37 -1.68
CA VAL A 19 -12.28 -9.22 -2.29
C VAL A 19 -11.87 -10.33 -1.32
N SER A 20 -12.16 -11.58 -1.67
CA SER A 20 -11.69 -12.73 -0.87
C SER A 20 -10.15 -12.83 -0.88
N ARG A 21 -9.58 -13.44 0.17
CA ARG A 21 -8.13 -13.67 0.27
C ARG A 21 -7.59 -14.47 -0.93
N GLU A 22 -8.37 -15.44 -1.40
CA GLU A 22 -8.06 -16.30 -2.54
C GLU A 22 -8.04 -15.49 -3.85
N LEU A 23 -9.05 -14.64 -4.05
CA LEU A 23 -9.13 -13.77 -5.22
C LEU A 23 -8.00 -12.75 -5.24
N TYR A 24 -7.64 -12.19 -4.09
CA TYR A 24 -6.47 -11.32 -3.94
C TYR A 24 -5.19 -12.06 -4.34
N ALA A 25 -4.91 -13.21 -3.74
CA ALA A 25 -3.72 -14.00 -4.05
C ALA A 25 -3.66 -14.45 -5.52
N HIS A 26 -4.80 -14.79 -6.12
CA HIS A 26 -4.88 -15.08 -7.55
C HIS A 26 -4.54 -13.86 -8.41
N SER A 27 -5.04 -12.67 -8.03
CA SER A 27 -4.81 -11.43 -8.77
C SER A 27 -3.36 -10.98 -8.70
N ILE A 28 -2.72 -11.05 -7.52
CA ILE A 28 -1.31 -10.68 -7.35
C ILE A 28 -0.38 -11.53 -8.21
N ARG A 29 -0.69 -12.83 -8.42
CA ARG A 29 0.11 -13.71 -9.30
C ARG A 29 0.16 -13.22 -10.75
N LYS A 30 -0.80 -12.43 -11.20
CA LYS A 30 -0.83 -11.88 -12.56
C LYS A 30 -0.01 -10.60 -12.71
N LEU A 31 0.37 -9.93 -11.61
CA LEU A 31 1.15 -8.71 -11.67
C LEU A 31 2.57 -9.00 -12.17
N GLN A 32 2.91 -8.41 -13.31
CA GLN A 32 4.26 -8.43 -13.89
C GLN A 32 5.09 -7.18 -13.53
N ALA A 33 4.42 -6.11 -13.09
CA ALA A 33 5.08 -4.86 -12.70
C ALA A 33 5.89 -5.00 -11.42
N HIS A 34 6.85 -4.08 -11.23
CA HIS A 34 7.42 -3.83 -9.91
C HIS A 34 6.42 -3.01 -9.10
N VAL A 35 6.28 -3.32 -7.81
CA VAL A 35 5.29 -2.72 -6.92
C VAL A 35 5.99 -2.13 -5.71
N LEU A 36 5.72 -0.85 -5.46
CA LEU A 36 6.09 -0.14 -4.24
C LEU A 36 4.85 0.02 -3.36
N PHE A 37 4.91 -0.45 -2.13
CA PHE A 37 3.89 -0.22 -1.11
C PHE A 37 4.45 0.68 -0.01
N ILE A 38 3.88 1.87 0.14
CA ILE A 38 4.25 2.83 1.19
C ILE A 38 3.16 2.84 2.25
N LYS A 39 3.53 2.61 3.51
CA LYS A 39 2.62 2.61 4.66
C LYS A 39 3.05 3.67 5.66
N ALA A 40 2.11 4.51 6.11
CA ALA A 40 2.35 5.36 7.27
C ALA A 40 2.14 4.58 8.58
N VAL A 41 2.96 4.80 9.61
CA VAL A 41 2.84 4.15 10.93
C VAL A 41 1.44 4.38 11.52
N HIS A 42 0.96 5.62 11.50
CA HIS A 42 -0.38 6.02 11.91
C HIS A 42 -1.29 6.27 10.70
N GLY A 43 -1.06 5.53 9.61
CA GLY A 43 -1.88 5.57 8.40
C GLY A 43 -3.35 5.24 8.66
N TYR A 44 -4.20 5.53 7.67
CA TYR A 44 -5.60 5.11 7.73
C TYR A 44 -5.66 3.60 7.62
N PHE A 45 -5.98 2.96 8.74
CA PHE A 45 -6.54 1.61 8.81
C PHE A 45 -8.02 1.82 9.05
N ASP A 46 -8.87 1.10 8.31
CA ASP A 46 -10.31 1.33 8.29
C ASP A 46 -10.86 1.61 9.70
N VAL A 47 -11.32 2.84 9.92
CA VAL A 47 -11.78 3.32 11.24
C VAL A 47 -13.17 2.76 11.56
N ARG A 48 -13.71 1.87 10.70
CA ARG A 48 -15.01 1.24 10.94
C ARG A 48 -14.95 0.11 11.95
N ARG A 49 -13.79 -0.51 12.20
CA ARG A 49 -13.65 -1.55 13.22
C ARG A 49 -12.25 -1.50 13.82
N GLU A 50 -12.12 -1.17 15.11
CA GLU A 50 -10.91 -1.43 15.91
C GLU A 50 -10.70 -2.95 16.15
N SER A 51 -10.99 -3.77 15.13
CA SER A 51 -10.93 -5.20 15.19
C SER A 51 -9.51 -5.66 14.88
N TYR A 52 -9.03 -6.64 15.64
CA TYR A 52 -7.81 -7.41 15.34
C TYR A 52 -7.76 -7.92 13.89
N SER A 53 -8.92 -8.10 13.25
CA SER A 53 -9.08 -8.56 11.86
C SER A 53 -8.43 -7.63 10.82
N ASP A 54 -8.36 -6.32 11.04
CA ASP A 54 -7.86 -5.39 10.02
C ASP A 54 -6.33 -5.39 9.94
N LYS A 55 -5.67 -5.52 11.09
CA LYS A 55 -4.22 -5.73 11.15
C LYS A 55 -3.83 -7.06 10.51
N GLU A 56 -4.62 -8.11 10.73
CA GLU A 56 -4.42 -9.40 10.06
C GLU A 56 -4.60 -9.30 8.55
N SER A 57 -5.61 -8.57 8.07
CA SER A 57 -5.87 -8.39 6.64
C SER A 57 -4.74 -7.65 5.94
N LEU A 58 -4.22 -6.57 6.53
CA LEU A 58 -3.06 -5.87 5.98
C LEU A 58 -1.79 -6.72 6.01
N SER A 59 -1.56 -7.43 7.12
CA SER A 59 -0.44 -8.37 7.23
C SER A 59 -0.50 -9.45 6.15
N PHE A 60 -1.69 -10.03 5.92
CA PHE A 60 -1.94 -10.99 4.85
C PHE A 60 -1.65 -10.40 3.47
N MET A 61 -2.10 -9.17 3.19
CA MET A 61 -1.83 -8.51 1.90
C MET A 61 -0.33 -8.30 1.67
N ILE A 62 0.38 -7.72 2.64
CA ILE A 62 1.82 -7.48 2.55
C ILE A 62 2.58 -8.81 2.39
N HIS A 63 2.21 -9.84 3.15
CA HIS A 63 2.83 -11.16 3.06
C HIS A 63 2.61 -11.81 1.69
N THR A 64 1.39 -11.70 1.15
CA THR A 64 1.03 -12.24 -0.16
C THR A 64 1.77 -11.52 -1.29
N LEU A 65 1.85 -10.19 -1.24
CA LEU A 65 2.66 -9.39 -2.17
C LEU A 65 4.12 -9.79 -2.12
N LYS A 66 4.70 -9.85 -0.90
CA LYS A 66 6.11 -10.18 -0.69
C LYS A 66 6.46 -11.59 -1.18
N SER A 67 5.65 -12.58 -0.87
CA SER A 67 5.90 -13.97 -1.26
C SER A 67 5.71 -14.20 -2.77
N THR A 68 4.76 -13.50 -3.40
CA THR A 68 4.42 -13.69 -4.82
C THR A 68 5.35 -12.90 -5.75
N LEU A 69 5.64 -11.64 -5.42
CA LEU A 69 6.37 -10.72 -6.31
C LEU A 69 7.87 -10.69 -6.03
N LYS A 70 8.32 -11.13 -4.85
CA LYS A 70 9.73 -11.27 -4.49
C LYS A 70 10.52 -9.97 -4.75
N GLU A 71 11.58 -10.02 -5.56
CA GLU A 71 12.43 -8.88 -5.93
C GLU A 71 11.67 -7.74 -6.60
N ARG A 72 10.50 -8.00 -7.17
CA ARG A 72 9.65 -6.99 -7.80
C ARG A 72 8.80 -6.22 -6.77
N PHE A 73 8.85 -6.58 -5.48
CA PHE A 73 8.09 -5.89 -4.44
C PHE A 73 8.98 -5.18 -3.44
N GLN A 74 8.67 -3.90 -3.20
CA GLN A 74 9.29 -3.09 -2.17
C GLN A 74 8.21 -2.60 -1.19
N PHE A 75 8.43 -2.86 0.09
CA PHE A 75 7.61 -2.33 1.18
C PHE A 75 8.41 -1.28 1.97
N VAL A 76 7.80 -0.13 2.23
CA VAL A 76 8.38 0.94 3.03
C VAL A 76 7.36 1.41 4.04
N GLU A 77 7.71 1.35 5.33
CA GLU A 77 6.93 1.97 6.39
C GLU A 77 7.59 3.30 6.78
N ILE A 78 6.81 4.37 6.88
CA ILE A 78 7.27 5.72 7.19
C ILE A 78 6.50 6.32 8.37
N PRO A 79 7.13 7.21 9.18
CA PRO A 79 6.44 7.96 10.22
C PRO A 79 5.28 8.80 9.67
N GLY A 80 4.39 9.22 10.56
CA GLY A 80 3.26 10.10 10.22
C GLY A 80 1.94 9.34 10.05
N ASN A 81 0.95 10.05 9.51
CA ASN A 81 -0.40 9.55 9.32
C ASN A 81 -0.74 9.36 7.84
N HIS A 82 -2.00 9.07 7.52
CA HIS A 82 -2.45 8.88 6.13
C HIS A 82 -2.06 10.04 5.20
N TYR A 83 -1.96 11.26 5.73
CA TYR A 83 -1.65 12.48 5.00
C TYR A 83 -0.15 12.77 4.89
N VAL A 84 0.73 11.81 5.20
CA VAL A 84 2.19 12.01 5.11
C VAL A 84 2.65 12.45 3.72
N HIS A 85 1.94 12.04 2.66
CA HIS A 85 2.18 12.50 1.29
C HIS A 85 1.85 13.99 1.08
N MET A 86 1.04 14.61 1.94
CA MET A 86 0.72 16.04 1.95
C MET A 86 1.57 16.82 2.95
N SER A 87 1.84 16.27 4.14
CA SER A 87 2.61 16.94 5.19
C SER A 87 4.11 16.87 4.96
N GLU A 88 4.60 15.76 4.41
CA GLU A 88 6.02 15.52 4.10
C GLU A 88 6.21 15.06 2.64
N PRO A 89 5.73 15.86 1.66
CA PRO A 89 5.71 15.45 0.26
C PRO A 89 7.10 15.14 -0.29
N GLN A 90 8.13 15.87 0.15
CA GLN A 90 9.52 15.64 -0.28
C GLN A 90 10.07 14.29 0.19
N HIS A 91 9.71 13.86 1.40
CA HIS A 91 10.12 12.56 1.92
C HIS A 91 9.49 11.43 1.09
N VAL A 92 8.18 11.51 0.84
CA VAL A 92 7.47 10.52 0.01
C VAL A 92 7.96 10.54 -1.43
N ALA A 93 8.18 11.72 -2.02
CA ALA A 93 8.68 11.87 -3.38
C ALA A 93 10.09 11.26 -3.56
N SER A 94 10.96 11.39 -2.56
CA SER A 94 12.30 10.79 -2.57
C SER A 94 12.24 9.26 -2.64
N ILE A 95 11.34 8.64 -1.86
CA ILE A 95 11.13 7.18 -1.86
C ILE A 95 10.64 6.70 -3.23
N ILE A 96 9.65 7.40 -3.80
CA ILE A 96 9.10 7.09 -5.13
C ILE A 96 10.18 7.25 -6.22
N SER A 97 10.94 8.35 -6.18
CA SER A 97 12.00 8.62 -7.15
C SER A 97 13.07 7.52 -7.14
N SER A 98 13.50 7.10 -5.94
CA SER A 98 14.47 6.02 -5.76
C SER A 98 13.97 4.67 -6.29
N PHE A 99 12.67 4.38 -6.15
CA PHE A 99 12.05 3.17 -6.70
C PHE A 99 12.00 3.20 -8.22
N LEU A 100 11.59 4.32 -8.82
CA LEU A 100 11.51 4.47 -10.27
C LEU A 100 12.89 4.40 -10.93
N GLN A 101 13.90 5.03 -10.34
CA GLN A 101 15.27 5.00 -10.86
C GLN A 101 15.86 3.58 -10.87
N ARG A 102 15.59 2.77 -9.84
CA ARG A 102 16.04 1.36 -9.80
C ARG A 102 15.54 0.53 -10.98
N LYS A 103 14.33 0.81 -11.47
CA LYS A 103 13.76 0.16 -12.64
C LYS A 103 14.53 0.52 -13.92
N HIS A 104 14.90 1.79 -14.08
CA HIS A 104 15.66 2.24 -15.26
C HIS A 104 17.03 1.57 -15.36
N THR A 105 17.71 1.34 -14.25
CA THR A 105 19.01 0.64 -14.23
C THR A 105 18.89 -0.83 -14.63
N LEU A 106 17.81 -1.52 -14.24
CA LEU A 106 17.58 -2.93 -14.59
C LEU A 106 17.21 -3.14 -16.08
N THR A 107 16.69 -2.12 -16.76
CA THR A 107 16.35 -2.17 -18.18
C THR A 107 17.47 -1.69 -19.11
N ALA A 108 18.59 -1.20 -18.57
CA ALA A 108 19.71 -0.65 -19.33
C ALA A 108 20.90 -1.62 -19.51
N LEU A 109 20.68 -2.92 -19.25
CA LEU A 109 21.60 -4.04 -19.49
C LEU A 109 20.96 -5.01 -20.49
#